data_AF-A0A4Y2JMJ0-F1
#
_entry.id   AF-A0A4Y2JMJ0-F1
#
_cell.length_a   1.000
_cell.length_b   1.000
_cell.length_c   1.000
_cell.angle_alpha   90.00
_cell.angle_beta   90.00
_cell.angle_gamma   90.00
#
_symmetry.space_group_name_H-M   'P 1'
#
loop_
_entity.id
_entity.type
_entity.pdbx_description
1 polymer ?
#
loop_
_entity_poly.entity_id
_entity_poly.type
_entity_poly.pdbx_seq_one_letter_code
_entity_poly.pdbx_strand_id
1 'polypeptide(L)'
;MVQTSSINDAVQIVTESILRAADASIPKSSSRPRRLRKPWWNDACRDAYKKQKKLWDRFRRYPTTANLIAFKGAKAFARRVRRQSQRESYLPSLHSQLVKSYGEKSKQSMVSIKILLCRY
;
A
#
# COMPACT_ATOMS: atom_id res chain seq x y z
N MET A 1 24.48 53.89 -19.91
CA MET A 1 24.59 53.61 -18.46
C MET A 1 24.20 52.16 -18.26
N VAL A 2 25.18 51.29 -17.98
CA VAL A 2 24.95 49.86 -17.75
C VAL A 2 24.24 49.74 -16.40
N GLN A 3 22.97 49.34 -16.42
CA GLN A 3 22.22 49.03 -15.21
C GLN A 3 22.81 47.74 -14.62
N THR A 4 23.70 47.88 -13.65
CA THR A 4 24.21 46.74 -12.88
C THR A 4 23.07 46.27 -11.99
N SER A 5 22.45 45.15 -12.36
CA SER A 5 21.52 44.42 -11.49
C SER A 5 22.19 44.30 -10.12
N SER A 6 21.46 44.64 -9.06
CA SER A 6 22.02 44.56 -7.71
C SER A 6 22.49 43.12 -7.47
N ILE A 7 23.60 42.92 -6.75
CA ILE A 7 24.07 41.58 -6.35
C ILE A 7 22.92 40.80 -5.70
N ASN A 8 22.04 41.51 -4.99
CA ASN A 8 20.86 40.95 -4.36
C ASN A 8 19.87 40.35 -5.37
N ASP A 9 19.71 40.96 -6.55
CA ASP A 9 18.83 40.47 -7.62
C ASP A 9 19.38 39.17 -8.22
N ALA A 10 20.70 39.11 -8.44
CA ALA A 10 21.37 37.91 -8.94
C ALA A 10 21.22 36.73 -7.96
N VAL A 11 21.39 36.99 -6.65
CA VAL A 11 21.19 35.99 -5.59
C VAL A 11 19.73 35.50 -5.57
N GLN A 12 18.78 36.40 -5.72
CA GLN A 12 17.36 36.04 -5.74
C GLN A 12 17.00 35.15 -6.93
N ILE A 13 17.50 35.46 -8.13
CA ILE A 13 17.29 34.65 -9.34
C ILE A 13 17.82 33.23 -9.17
N VAL A 14 19.03 33.08 -8.63
CA VAL A 14 19.62 31.75 -8.39
C VAL A 14 18.80 30.97 -7.37
N THR A 15 18.38 31.62 -6.28
CA THR A 15 17.58 31.00 -5.22
C THR A 15 16.23 30.52 -5.76
N GLU A 16 15.53 31.35 -6.54
CA GLU A 16 14.26 30.97 -7.16
C GLU A 16 14.43 29.81 -8.15
N SER A 17 15.52 29.79 -8.91
CA SER A 17 15.80 28.69 -9.85
C SER A 17 15.99 27.36 -9.14
N ILE A 18 16.76 27.35 -8.04
CA ILE A 18 16.96 26.15 -7.21
C ILE A 18 15.64 25.67 -6.61
N LEU A 19 14.82 26.58 -6.07
CA LEU A 19 13.52 26.24 -5.49
C LEU A 19 12.55 25.68 -6.55
N ARG A 20 12.51 26.28 -7.75
CA ARG A 20 11.68 25.77 -8.86
C ARG A 20 12.13 24.39 -9.32
N ALA A 21 13.45 24.16 -9.45
CA ALA A 21 13.99 22.86 -9.80
C ALA A 21 13.68 21.80 -8.74
N ALA A 22 13.79 22.17 -7.46
CA ALA A 22 13.45 21.29 -6.34
C ALA A 22 11.95 20.95 -6.34
N ASP A 23 11.07 21.94 -6.51
CA ASP A 23 9.61 21.73 -6.54
C ASP A 23 9.16 20.90 -7.76
N ALA A 24 9.85 21.01 -8.90
CA ALA A 24 9.57 20.21 -10.08
C ALA A 24 10.08 18.76 -9.97
N SER A 25 11.19 18.53 -9.27
CA SER A 25 11.81 17.21 -9.13
C SER A 25 11.32 16.42 -7.92
N ILE A 26 10.92 17.10 -6.84
CA ILE A 26 10.47 16.49 -5.58
C ILE A 26 8.99 16.79 -5.39
N PRO A 27 8.08 15.87 -5.76
CA PRO A 27 6.66 16.06 -5.51
C PRO A 27 6.40 16.15 -4.00
N LYS A 28 5.77 17.23 -3.56
CA LYS A 28 5.40 17.43 -2.14
C LYS A 28 4.39 16.35 -1.73
N SER A 29 4.81 15.41 -0.89
CA SER A 29 3.90 14.42 -0.33
C SER A 29 2.91 15.08 0.61
N SER A 30 1.62 14.75 0.49
CA SER A 30 0.63 15.20 1.48
C SER A 30 1.00 14.70 2.88
N SER A 31 0.87 15.56 3.90
CA SER A 31 1.06 15.20 5.31
C SER A 31 0.08 14.13 5.81
N ARG A 32 -0.97 13.83 5.04
CA ARG A 32 -2.00 12.83 5.35
C ARG A 32 -2.02 11.73 4.29
N PRO A 33 -1.07 10.78 4.32
CA PRO A 33 -1.13 9.63 3.42
C PRO A 33 -2.47 8.90 3.61
N ARG A 34 -3.13 8.56 2.50
CA ARG A 34 -4.39 7.80 2.55
C ARG A 34 -4.10 6.46 3.23
N ARG A 35 -4.84 6.15 4.30
CA ARG A 35 -4.74 4.83 4.97
C ARG A 35 -5.15 3.76 3.96
N LEU A 36 -4.18 3.06 3.39
CA LEU A 36 -4.42 1.89 2.55
C LEU A 36 -5.12 0.86 3.43
N ARG A 37 -6.42 0.63 3.15
CA ARG A 37 -7.15 -0.46 3.79
C ARG A 37 -6.48 -1.76 3.38
N LYS A 38 -6.15 -2.56 4.39
CA LYS A 38 -5.66 -3.93 4.18
C LYS A 38 -6.69 -4.68 3.34
N PRO A 39 -6.36 -5.18 2.13
CA PRO A 39 -7.33 -5.83 1.24
C PRO A 39 -8.04 -7.03 1.88
N TRP A 40 -7.36 -7.70 2.80
CA TRP A 40 -7.85 -8.84 3.56
C TRP A 40 -8.70 -8.49 4.79
N TRP A 41 -8.88 -7.20 5.09
CA TRP A 41 -9.70 -6.77 6.21
C TRP A 41 -11.17 -6.64 5.80
N ASN A 42 -11.91 -7.74 5.99
CA ASN A 42 -13.33 -7.86 5.67
C ASN A 42 -14.22 -7.90 6.95
N ASP A 43 -15.53 -7.96 6.76
CA ASP A 43 -16.48 -7.97 7.88
C ASP A 43 -16.41 -9.26 8.70
N ALA A 44 -16.08 -10.40 8.08
CA ALA A 44 -15.81 -11.64 8.81
C ALA A 44 -14.65 -11.49 9.81
N CYS A 45 -13.55 -10.82 9.41
CA CYS A 45 -12.45 -10.48 10.31
C CYS A 45 -12.90 -9.55 11.45
N ARG A 46 -13.76 -8.57 11.14
CA ARG A 46 -14.29 -7.61 12.11
C ARG A 46 -15.17 -8.30 13.15
N ASP A 47 -16.05 -9.20 12.73
CA ASP A 47 -16.98 -9.90 13.61
C ASP A 47 -16.27 -10.93 14.48
N ALA A 48 -15.31 -11.67 13.90
CA ALA A 48 -14.46 -12.56 14.67
C ALA A 48 -13.65 -11.81 15.74
N TYR A 49 -13.12 -10.62 15.41
CA TYR A 49 -12.44 -9.75 16.37
C TYR A 49 -13.37 -9.24 17.47
N LYS A 50 -14.58 -8.75 17.13
CA LYS A 50 -15.58 -8.33 18.11
C LYS A 50 -15.94 -9.46 19.07
N LYS A 51 -16.16 -10.68 18.56
CA LYS A 51 -16.45 -11.86 19.37
C LYS A 51 -15.29 -12.24 20.29
N GLN A 52 -14.06 -12.23 19.77
CA GLN A 52 -12.86 -12.43 20.57
C GLN A 52 -12.73 -11.38 21.69
N LYS A 53 -12.96 -10.10 21.38
CA LYS A 53 -12.89 -9.00 22.34
C LYS A 53 -13.96 -9.11 23.43
N LYS A 54 -15.20 -9.44 23.06
CA LYS A 54 -16.29 -9.68 24.03
C LYS A 54 -15.95 -10.80 25.02
N LEU A 55 -15.39 -11.90 24.54
CA LEU A 55 -15.00 -13.03 25.39
C LEU A 55 -13.75 -12.72 26.23
N TRP A 56 -12.80 -11.95 25.69
CA TRP A 56 -11.68 -11.41 26.46
C TRP A 56 -12.17 -10.52 27.61
N ASP A 57 -13.08 -9.59 27.33
CA ASP A 57 -13.59 -8.67 28.35
C ASP A 57 -14.38 -9.41 29.44
N ARG A 58 -15.10 -10.49 29.06
CA ARG A 58 -15.75 -11.39 30.04
C ARG A 58 -14.73 -12.13 30.91
N PHE A 59 -13.74 -12.77 30.29
CA PHE A 59 -12.69 -13.49 31.03
C PHE A 59 -11.88 -12.55 31.93
N ARG A 60 -11.57 -11.34 31.46
CA ARG A 60 -10.84 -10.33 32.22
C ARG A 60 -11.61 -9.86 33.47
N ARG A 61 -12.94 -9.74 33.39
CA ARG A 61 -13.79 -9.40 34.54
C ARG A 61 -13.98 -10.59 35.47
N TYR A 62 -14.14 -11.78 34.91
CA TYR A 62 -14.43 -13.01 35.66
C TYR A 62 -13.50 -14.13 35.18
N PRO A 63 -12.32 -14.29 35.81
CA PRO A 63 -11.27 -15.21 35.35
C PRO A 63 -11.57 -16.66 35.75
N THR A 64 -12.60 -17.24 35.13
CA THR A 64 -12.98 -18.65 35.32
C THR A 64 -12.41 -19.53 34.20
N THR A 65 -12.22 -20.82 34.47
CA THR A 65 -11.72 -21.79 33.48
C THR A 65 -12.61 -21.88 32.25
N ALA A 66 -13.95 -21.87 32.43
CA ALA A 66 -14.91 -21.86 31.32
C ALA A 66 -14.75 -20.61 30.43
N ASN A 67 -14.58 -19.44 31.04
CA ASN A 67 -14.36 -18.19 30.31
C ASN A 67 -13.01 -18.20 29.56
N LEU A 68 -11.96 -18.78 30.17
CA LEU A 68 -10.66 -18.94 29.52
C LEU A 68 -10.75 -19.85 28.28
N ILE A 69 -11.45 -20.98 28.39
CA ILE A 69 -11.68 -21.91 27.27
C ILE A 69 -12.43 -21.21 26.14
N ALA A 70 -13.52 -20.51 26.47
CA ALA A 70 -14.31 -19.76 25.49
C ALA A 70 -13.47 -18.68 24.77
N PHE A 71 -12.67 -17.92 25.52
CA PHE A 71 -11.76 -16.93 24.95
C PHE A 71 -10.69 -17.56 24.04
N LYS A 72 -10.06 -18.65 24.48
CA LYS A 72 -9.05 -19.38 23.67
C LYS A 72 -9.66 -19.89 22.37
N GLY A 73 -10.87 -20.45 22.41
CA GLY A 73 -11.61 -20.88 21.22
C GLY A 73 -11.86 -19.72 20.25
N ALA A 74 -12.37 -18.60 20.75
CA ALA A 74 -12.61 -17.41 19.91
C ALA A 74 -11.32 -16.79 19.35
N LYS A 75 -10.23 -16.81 20.12
CA LYS A 75 -8.89 -16.37 19.67
C LYS A 75 -8.35 -17.26 18.54
N ALA A 76 -8.53 -18.58 18.65
CA ALA A 76 -8.16 -19.52 17.59
C ALA A 76 -9.01 -19.30 16.32
N PHE A 77 -10.32 -19.11 16.48
CA PHE A 77 -11.23 -18.82 15.37
C PHE A 77 -10.87 -17.51 14.65
N ALA A 78 -10.66 -16.41 15.38
CA ALA A 78 -10.27 -15.14 14.81
C ALA A 78 -8.93 -15.23 14.05
N ARG A 79 -7.96 -16.00 14.57
CA ARG A 79 -6.71 -16.30 13.87
C ARG A 79 -6.95 -17.06 12.55
N ARG A 80 -7.84 -18.04 12.53
CA ARG A 80 -8.20 -18.80 11.32
C ARG A 80 -8.82 -17.90 10.26
N VAL A 81 -9.85 -17.14 10.62
CA VAL A 81 -10.54 -16.22 9.70
C VAL A 81 -9.55 -15.21 9.09
N ARG A 82 -8.69 -14.60 9.92
CA ARG A 82 -7.67 -13.66 9.44
C ARG A 82 -6.72 -14.30 8.42
N ARG A 83 -6.23 -15.50 8.70
CA ARG A 83 -5.33 -16.23 7.78
C ARG A 83 -6.03 -16.58 6.47
N GLN A 84 -7.29 -17.00 6.54
CA GLN A 84 -8.10 -17.32 5.36
C GLN A 84 -8.30 -16.08 4.49
N SER A 85 -8.72 -14.96 5.06
CA SER A 85 -8.90 -13.71 4.31
C SER A 85 -7.60 -13.17 3.74
N GLN A 86 -6.47 -13.32 4.44
CA GLN A 86 -5.16 -12.99 3.89
C GLN A 86 -4.81 -13.83 2.67
N ARG A 87 -5.05 -15.14 2.72
CA ARG A 87 -4.83 -16.05 1.60
C ARG A 87 -5.71 -15.69 0.41
N GLU A 88 -7.00 -15.49 0.65
CA GLU A 88 -7.99 -15.13 -0.39
C GLU A 88 -7.68 -13.79 -1.04
N SER A 89 -7.19 -12.79 -0.29
CA SER A 89 -6.78 -11.52 -0.88
C SER A 89 -5.45 -11.58 -1.63
N TYR A 90 -4.56 -12.52 -1.29
CA TYR A 90 -3.26 -12.65 -1.95
C TYR A 90 -3.37 -13.34 -3.32
N LEU A 91 -4.31 -14.27 -3.48
CA LEU A 91 -4.48 -15.04 -4.73
C LEU A 91 -4.81 -14.16 -5.96
N PRO A 92 -5.77 -13.20 -5.91
CA PRO A 92 -6.03 -12.30 -7.03
C PRO A 92 -4.89 -11.34 -7.32
N SER A 93 -4.13 -10.88 -6.30
CA SER A 93 -2.97 -10.02 -6.54
C SER A 93 -1.87 -10.75 -7.31
N LEU A 94 -1.57 -11.99 -6.95
CA LEU A 94 -0.62 -12.83 -7.70
C LEU A 94 -1.11 -13.09 -9.12
N HIS A 95 -2.39 -13.44 -9.28
CA HIS A 95 -2.99 -13.66 -10.59
C HIS A 95 -2.90 -12.39 -11.47
N SER A 96 -3.19 -11.22 -10.91
CA SER A 96 -3.07 -9.94 -11.62
C SER A 96 -1.62 -9.59 -12.00
N GLN A 97 -0.64 -9.93 -11.16
CA GLN A 97 0.77 -9.70 -11.44
C GLN A 97 1.28 -10.64 -12.53
N LEU A 98 0.86 -11.90 -12.51
CA LEU A 98 1.16 -12.88 -13.54
C LEU A 98 0.59 -12.42 -14.89
N VAL A 99 -0.71 -12.09 -14.97
CA VAL A 99 -1.36 -11.61 -16.19
C VAL A 99 -0.66 -10.37 -16.77
N LYS A 100 -0.28 -9.40 -15.93
CA LYS A 100 0.50 -8.23 -16.36
C LYS A 100 1.87 -8.62 -16.92
N SER A 101 2.59 -9.51 -16.23
CA SER A 101 3.90 -10.00 -16.68
C SER A 101 3.84 -10.72 -18.03
N TYR A 102 2.81 -11.56 -18.25
CA TYR A 102 2.60 -12.20 -19.55
C TYR A 102 2.25 -11.20 -20.66
N GLY A 103 1.47 -10.16 -20.35
CA GLY A 103 1.15 -9.07 -21.27
C GLY A 103 2.36 -8.16 -21.60
N GLU A 104 3.27 -7.94 -20.66
CA GLU A 104 4.51 -7.18 -20.88
C GLU A 104 5.44 -7.94 -21.82
N LYS A 105 5.61 -9.24 -21.58
CA LYS A 105 6.46 -10.12 -22.40
C LYS A 105 5.93 -10.24 -23.84
N SER A 106 4.61 -10.38 -24.02
CA SER A 106 4.02 -10.46 -25.36
C SER A 106 4.19 -9.14 -26.15
N LYS A 107 4.04 -7.99 -25.50
CA LYS A 107 4.34 -6.67 -26.09
C LYS A 107 5.82 -6.56 -26.48
N GLN A 108 6.74 -6.97 -25.61
CA GLN A 108 8.19 -6.95 -25.89
C GLN A 108 8.55 -7.83 -27.10
N SER A 109 7.95 -9.02 -27.21
CA SER A 109 8.13 -9.90 -28.37
C SER A 109 7.59 -9.26 -29.65
N MET A 110 6.40 -8.65 -29.61
CA MET A 110 5.83 -7.96 -30.78
C MET A 110 6.66 -6.75 -31.23
N VAL A 111 7.21 -5.99 -30.28
CA VAL A 111 8.14 -4.88 -30.56
C VAL A 111 9.42 -5.42 -31.21
N SER A 112 9.97 -6.51 -30.68
CA SER A 112 11.18 -7.15 -31.24
C SER A 112 10.96 -7.69 -32.66
N ILE A 113 9.81 -8.30 -32.92
CA ILE A 113 9.42 -8.78 -34.26
C ILE A 113 9.25 -7.62 -35.23
N LYS A 114 8.58 -6.53 -34.82
CA LYS A 114 8.43 -5.32 -35.65
C LYS A 114 9.79 -4.69 -36.00
N ILE A 115 10.72 -4.61 -35.03
CA ILE A 115 12.07 -4.09 -35.28
C ILE A 115 12.83 -4.99 -36.28
N LEU A 116 12.66 -6.31 -36.19
CA LEU A 116 13.28 -7.26 -37.12
C LEU A 116 12.72 -7.13 -38.54
N LEU A 117 11.39 -6.98 -38.66
CA LEU A 117 10.70 -6.80 -39.95
C LEU A 117 10.98 -5.45 -40.61
N CYS A 118 11.29 -4.40 -39.84
CA CYS A 118 11.71 -3.09 -40.39
C CYS A 118 13.20 -3.03 -40.76
N ARG A 119 13.98 -4.08 -40.47
CA ARG A 119 15.40 -4.19 -40.84
C ARG A 119 15.65 -4.99 -42.13
N TYR A 120 14.61 -5.61 -42.67
CA TYR A 120 14.55 -6.22 -44.01
C TYR A 120 13.73 -5.31 -44.93
#